data_AF-A0A968GYP7-F1
#
_entry.id   AF-A0A968GYP7-F1
#
_cell.length_a   1.000
_cell.length_b   1.000
_cell.length_c   1.000
_cell.angle_alpha   90.00
_cell.angle_beta   90.00
_cell.angle_gamma   90.00
#
_symmetry.space_group_name_H-M   'P 1'
#
loop_
_entity.id
_entity.type
_entity.pdbx_description
1 polymer ?
#
loop_
_entity_poly.entity_id
_entity_poly.type
_entity_poly.pdbx_seq_one_letter_code
_entity_poly.pdbx_strand_id
1 'polypeptide(L)'
;MTVNVARAEEAGLTLEHDGRTYAFCRSGCRRAFEAEPATYVGKAEAAVTAQAETAKPGLVVIDDGMRRWYESCSCCLSDAYPDIKAALDAERAAQAAPPVGAGICEVAETQEVATP
;
A
#
# COMPACT_ATOMS: atom_id res chain seq x y z
N MET A 1 5.04 23.01 2.42
CA MET A 1 3.71 23.65 2.28
C MET A 1 2.81 22.63 1.61
N THR A 2 2.08 21.83 2.39
CA THR A 2 1.38 20.63 1.92
C THR A 2 -0.06 20.98 1.57
N VAL A 3 -0.47 20.75 0.32
CA VAL A 3 -1.88 20.91 -0.10
C VAL A 3 -2.63 19.64 0.29
N ASN A 4 -3.63 19.76 1.16
CA ASN A 4 -4.51 18.65 1.50
C ASN A 4 -5.63 18.57 0.45
N VAL A 5 -5.65 17.47 -0.31
CA VAL A 5 -6.59 17.28 -1.42
C VAL A 5 -8.02 17.17 -0.91
N ALA A 6 -8.28 16.31 0.08
CA ALA A 6 -9.63 16.09 0.63
C ALA A 6 -10.32 17.40 1.06
N ARG A 7 -9.59 18.26 1.80
CA ARG A 7 -10.11 19.57 2.22
C ARG A 7 -10.41 20.50 1.04
N ALA A 8 -9.62 20.42 -0.03
CA ALA A 8 -9.84 21.24 -1.22
C ALA A 8 -11.09 20.80 -1.99
N GLU A 9 -11.40 19.50 -2.02
CA GLU A 9 -12.61 18.98 -2.66
C GLU A 9 -13.86 19.46 -1.92
N GLU A 10 -13.89 19.32 -0.59
CA GLU A 10 -15.01 19.75 0.25
C GLU A 10 -15.25 21.28 0.16
N ALA A 11 -14.19 22.06 -0.03
CA ALA A 11 -14.27 23.50 -0.17
C ALA A 11 -14.55 23.98 -1.61
N GLY A 12 -14.72 23.08 -2.58
CA GLY A 12 -14.89 23.43 -4.00
C GLY A 12 -13.67 24.15 -4.60
N LEU A 13 -12.49 23.88 -4.05
CA LEU A 13 -11.20 24.40 -4.49
C LEU A 13 -10.48 23.40 -5.40
N THR A 14 -11.24 22.57 -6.11
CA THR A 14 -10.77 21.71 -7.19
C THR A 14 -11.13 22.30 -8.55
N LEU A 15 -10.30 22.01 -9.56
CA LEU A 15 -10.58 22.34 -10.95
C LEU A 15 -10.18 21.16 -11.83
N GLU A 16 -11.04 20.79 -12.76
CA GLU A 16 -10.75 19.79 -13.77
C GLU A 16 -10.11 20.46 -14.99
N HIS A 17 -8.95 19.97 -15.42
CA HIS A 17 -8.23 20.47 -16.58
C HIS A 17 -7.51 19.31 -17.27
N ASP A 18 -7.68 19.17 -18.59
CA ASP A 18 -7.08 18.09 -19.39
C ASP A 18 -7.39 16.67 -18.85
N GLY A 19 -8.62 16.47 -18.34
CA GLY A 19 -9.04 15.19 -17.73
C GLY A 19 -8.42 14.89 -16.37
N ARG A 20 -7.79 15.89 -15.73
CA ARG A 20 -7.16 15.77 -14.41
C ARG A 20 -7.74 16.75 -13.41
N THR A 21 -7.92 16.31 -12.17
CA THR A 21 -8.40 17.15 -11.06
C THR A 21 -7.21 17.77 -10.32
N TYR A 22 -7.18 19.11 -10.27
CA TYR A 22 -6.18 19.89 -9.54
C TYR A 22 -6.79 20.46 -8.26
N ALA A 23 -6.12 20.30 -7.12
CA ALA A 23 -6.55 20.83 -5.83
C ALA A 23 -5.75 22.07 -5.42
N PHE A 24 -6.43 23.09 -4.92
CA PHE A 24 -5.82 24.36 -4.52
C PHE A 24 -6.03 24.65 -3.03
N CYS A 25 -5.04 25.23 -2.38
CA CYS A 25 -5.13 25.58 -0.95
C CYS A 25 -6.04 26.78 -0.66
N ARG A 26 -6.39 27.58 -1.69
CA ARG A 26 -7.26 28.77 -1.59
C ARG A 26 -7.85 29.14 -2.94
N SER A 27 -8.94 29.90 -2.92
CA SER A 27 -9.62 30.42 -4.12
C SER A 27 -8.72 31.28 -5.00
N GLY A 28 -7.80 32.06 -4.43
CA GLY A 28 -6.83 32.85 -5.18
C GLY A 28 -5.84 32.00 -5.99
N CYS A 29 -5.47 30.80 -5.50
CA CYS A 29 -4.62 29.87 -6.25
C CYS A 29 -5.40 29.23 -7.40
N ARG A 30 -6.67 28.90 -7.19
CA ARG A 30 -7.56 28.40 -8.25
C ARG A 30 -7.71 29.42 -9.38
N ARG A 31 -8.01 30.68 -9.04
CA ARG A 31 -8.16 31.76 -10.05
C ARG A 31 -6.88 32.02 -10.84
N ALA A 32 -5.71 31.95 -10.19
CA ALA A 32 -4.43 32.09 -10.89
C ALA A 32 -4.21 30.94 -11.88
N PHE A 33 -4.60 29.72 -11.51
CA PHE A 33 -4.57 28.57 -12.41
C PHE A 33 -5.55 28.71 -13.58
N GLU A 34 -6.76 29.23 -13.34
CA GLU A 34 -7.74 29.51 -14.41
C GLU A 34 -7.21 30.57 -15.40
N ALA A 35 -6.43 31.54 -14.92
CA ALA A 35 -5.86 32.59 -15.76
C ALA A 35 -4.64 32.13 -16.58
N GLU A 36 -3.76 31.31 -16.00
CA GLU A 36 -2.51 30.88 -16.63
C GLU A 36 -2.26 29.35 -16.47
N PRO A 37 -3.16 28.48 -16.95
CA PRO A 37 -3.07 27.04 -16.69
C PRO A 37 -1.78 26.44 -17.24
N ALA A 38 -1.34 26.85 -18.43
CA ALA A 38 -0.13 26.32 -19.08
C ALA A 38 1.14 26.44 -18.22
N THR A 39 1.29 27.55 -17.47
CA THR A 39 2.45 27.80 -16.61
C THR A 39 2.46 26.88 -15.38
N TYR A 40 1.29 26.52 -14.87
CA TYR A 40 1.14 25.68 -13.68
C TYR A 40 1.11 24.19 -14.02
N VAL A 41 0.48 23.82 -15.14
CA VAL A 41 0.37 22.44 -15.62
C VAL A 41 1.77 21.86 -15.85
N GLY A 42 2.67 22.56 -16.57
CA GLY A 42 4.02 22.02 -16.83
C GLY A 42 4.83 21.70 -15.55
N LYS A 43 4.64 22.46 -14.47
CA LYS A 43 5.26 22.16 -13.16
C LYS A 43 4.58 20.99 -12.44
N ALA A 44 3.25 20.92 -12.53
CA ALA A 44 2.48 19.84 -11.96
C ALA A 44 2.69 18.52 -12.71
N GLU A 45 2.95 18.57 -14.02
CA GLU A 45 3.30 17.42 -14.84
C GLU A 45 4.68 16.90 -14.50
N ALA A 46 5.71 17.75 -14.38
CA ALA A 46 7.02 17.33 -13.90
C ALA A 46 6.94 16.64 -12.52
N ALA A 47 6.08 17.16 -11.63
CA ALA A 47 5.82 16.54 -10.32
C ALA A 47 4.98 15.25 -10.42
N VAL A 48 4.03 15.14 -11.35
CA VAL A 48 3.22 13.93 -11.51
C VAL A 48 4.00 12.82 -12.22
N THR A 49 4.86 13.14 -13.18
CA THR A 49 5.75 12.16 -13.83
C THR A 49 6.74 11.61 -12.80
N ALA A 50 7.29 12.46 -11.92
CA ALA A 50 8.11 12.01 -10.80
C ALA A 50 7.34 11.20 -9.75
N GLN A 51 6.03 11.47 -9.56
CA GLN A 51 5.16 10.73 -8.65
C GLN A 51 4.60 9.43 -9.27
N ALA A 52 4.47 9.37 -10.60
CA ALA A 52 4.09 8.17 -11.33
C ALA A 52 5.24 7.15 -11.38
N GLU A 53 6.49 7.61 -11.39
CA GLU A 53 7.67 6.74 -11.20
C GLU A 53 7.92 6.32 -9.75
N THR A 54 7.34 7.01 -8.76
CA THR A 54 7.40 6.60 -7.34
C THR A 54 6.14 5.89 -6.84
N ALA A 55 5.06 5.86 -7.64
CA ALA A 55 3.99 4.89 -7.50
C ALA A 55 4.47 3.54 -8.06
N LYS A 56 5.38 2.89 -7.32
CA LYS A 56 5.83 1.53 -7.60
C LYS A 56 4.59 0.62 -7.55
N PRO A 57 4.12 0.04 -8.67
CA PRO A 57 3.11 -1.00 -8.59
C PRO A 57 3.78 -2.19 -7.92
N GLY A 58 3.44 -2.46 -6.66
CA GLY A 58 4.06 -3.55 -5.89
C GLY A 58 4.51 -3.22 -4.47
N LEU A 59 4.18 -2.04 -3.91
CA LEU A 59 4.10 -1.94 -2.45
C LEU A 59 2.62 -1.96 -2.04
N VAL A 60 2.02 -3.14 -2.09
CA VAL A 60 0.70 -3.32 -1.48
C VAL A 60 0.89 -3.17 0.03
N VAL A 61 0.29 -2.14 0.62
CA VAL A 61 0.24 -1.97 2.08
C VAL A 61 -0.75 -3.01 2.61
N ILE A 62 -0.25 -4.08 3.23
CA ILE A 62 -1.08 -5.15 3.79
C ILE A 62 -1.59 -4.70 5.17
N ASP A 63 -2.90 -4.44 5.27
CA ASP A 63 -3.56 -4.05 6.51
C ASP A 63 -3.92 -5.26 7.40
N ASP A 64 -4.35 -5.01 8.65
CA ASP A 64 -4.74 -6.04 9.63
C ASP A 64 -5.90 -6.93 9.13
N GLY A 65 -6.88 -6.34 8.45
CA GLY A 65 -8.01 -7.04 7.87
C GLY A 65 -7.60 -8.05 6.79
N MET A 66 -6.62 -7.69 5.94
CA MET A 66 -6.07 -8.63 4.95
C MET A 66 -5.36 -9.82 5.59
N ARG A 67 -4.68 -9.63 6.73
CA ARG A 67 -4.06 -10.73 7.49
C ARG A 67 -5.12 -11.67 8.09
N ARG A 68 -6.15 -11.11 8.74
CA ARG A 68 -7.24 -11.90 9.33
C ARG A 68 -8.06 -12.66 8.28
N TRP A 69 -8.23 -12.07 7.09
CA TRP A 69 -8.90 -12.73 5.99
C TRP A 69 -8.06 -13.89 5.42
N TYR A 70 -6.74 -13.72 5.30
CA TYR A 70 -5.83 -14.80 4.91
C TYR A 70 -5.87 -15.98 5.87
N GLU A 71 -5.94 -15.74 7.19
CA GLU A 71 -6.07 -16.78 8.20
C GLU A 71 -7.39 -17.56 8.11
N SER A 72 -8.47 -16.90 7.67
CA SER A 72 -9.80 -17.51 7.63
C SER A 72 -10.16 -18.15 6.28
N CYS A 73 -9.69 -17.58 5.15
CA CYS A 73 -10.07 -17.97 3.79
C CYS A 73 -8.94 -17.75 2.76
N SER A 74 -7.74 -18.28 3.03
CA SER A 74 -6.54 -18.17 2.15
C SER A 74 -6.77 -18.55 0.68
N CYS A 75 -7.73 -19.44 0.39
CA CYS A 75 -8.06 -19.84 -0.99
C CYS A 75 -8.74 -18.71 -1.79
N CYS A 76 -9.65 -17.94 -1.18
CA CYS A 76 -10.41 -16.87 -1.86
C CYS A 76 -9.56 -15.61 -2.13
N LEU A 77 -8.56 -15.33 -1.29
CA LEU A 77 -7.63 -14.22 -1.49
C LEU A 77 -6.66 -14.47 -2.67
N SER A 78 -6.41 -15.73 -3.01
CA SER A 78 -5.50 -16.13 -4.10
C SER A 78 -6.02 -15.74 -5.50
N ASP A 79 -7.33 -15.79 -5.71
CA ASP A 79 -7.98 -15.56 -7.01
C ASP A 79 -8.06 -14.06 -7.34
N ALA A 80 -8.41 -13.25 -6.34
CA ALA A 80 -8.56 -11.81 -6.51
C ALA A 80 -7.22 -11.04 -6.40
N TYR A 81 -6.26 -11.51 -5.59
CA TYR A 81 -5.02 -10.78 -5.30
C TYR A 81 -3.81 -11.71 -5.09
N PRO A 82 -3.25 -12.27 -6.18
CA PRO A 82 -2.15 -13.23 -6.11
C PRO A 82 -0.86 -12.63 -5.49
N ASP A 83 -0.56 -11.35 -5.74
CA ASP A 83 0.61 -10.66 -5.18
C ASP A 83 0.53 -10.47 -3.65
N ILE A 84 -0.66 -10.20 -3.12
CA ILE A 84 -0.89 -10.05 -1.67
C ILE A 84 -0.69 -11.39 -0.96
N LYS A 85 -1.21 -12.46 -1.57
CA LYS A 85 -1.01 -13.82 -1.08
C LYS A 85 0.47 -14.21 -1.06
N ALA A 86 1.21 -13.92 -2.13
CA ALA A 86 2.63 -14.27 -2.21
C ALA A 86 3.44 -13.59 -1.08
N ALA A 87 3.15 -12.32 -0.77
CA ALA A 87 3.76 -11.61 0.34
C ALA A 87 3.39 -12.23 1.71
N LEU A 88 2.13 -12.58 1.94
CA LEU A 88 1.67 -13.21 3.19
C LEU A 88 2.22 -14.64 3.37
N ASP A 89 2.37 -15.40 2.29
CA ASP A 89 2.97 -16.74 2.31
C ASP A 89 4.47 -16.68 2.61
N ALA A 90 5.18 -15.72 1.99
CA ALA A 90 6.58 -15.44 2.30
C ALA A 90 6.76 -15.02 3.78
N GLU A 91 5.85 -14.20 4.31
CA GLU A 91 5.88 -13.79 5.71
C GLU A 91 5.63 -14.97 6.65
N ARG A 92 4.68 -15.85 6.33
CA ARG A 92 4.43 -17.10 7.06
C ARG A 92 5.62 -18.06 6.97
N ALA A 93 6.25 -18.19 5.80
CA ALA A 93 7.44 -19.01 5.61
C ALA A 93 8.64 -18.48 6.41
N ALA A 94 8.82 -17.15 6.48
CA ALA A 94 9.84 -16.51 7.29
C ALA A 94 9.59 -16.68 8.80
N GLN A 95 8.32 -16.67 9.24
CA GLN A 95 7.94 -16.94 10.63
C GLN A 95 7.99 -18.43 10.99
N ALA A 96 7.74 -19.31 10.01
CA ALA A 96 7.81 -20.76 10.16
C ALA A 96 9.24 -21.30 10.04
N ALA A 97 10.18 -20.52 9.50
CA ALA A 97 11.60 -20.82 9.57
C ALA A 97 12.01 -20.75 11.05
N PRO A 98 12.39 -21.88 11.67
CA PRO A 98 12.72 -21.86 13.08
C PRO A 98 14.05 -21.14 13.29
N PRO A 99 14.27 -20.43 14.42
CA PRO A 99 15.58 -19.93 14.79
C PRO A 99 16.45 -21.11 15.26
N VAL A 100 16.75 -22.06 14.37
CA VAL A 100 17.67 -23.16 14.68
C VAL A 100 19.07 -22.70 14.31
N GLY A 101 19.69 -22.04 15.27
CA GLY A 101 21.14 -22.09 15.37
C GLY A 101 21.58 -23.55 15.37
N ALA A 102 22.63 -23.86 14.61
CA ALA A 102 23.18 -25.19 14.48
C ALA A 102 23.41 -25.85 15.86
N GLY A 103 22.94 -27.09 15.98
CA GLY A 103 23.12 -27.96 17.15
C GLY A 103 21.77 -28.33 17.77
N ILE A 104 21.38 -29.59 17.91
CA ILE A 104 22.13 -30.81 18.10
C ILE A 104 21.20 -31.95 17.62
N CYS A 105 21.78 -32.99 17.05
CA CYS A 105 21.12 -34.27 16.85
C CYS A 105 20.59 -34.79 18.20
N GLU A 106 19.29 -34.69 18.49
CA GLU A 106 18.69 -35.48 19.56
C GLU A 106 17.24 -35.88 19.21
N VAL A 107 17.16 -37.10 18.67
CA VAL A 107 16.11 -38.11 18.75
C VAL A 107 14.64 -37.68 18.90
N ALA A 108 13.87 -38.08 17.89
CA ALA A 108 12.50 -38.52 18.07
C ALA A 108 12.45 -39.68 19.08
N GLU A 109 11.97 -39.45 20.31
CA GLU A 109 11.33 -40.44 21.20
C GLU A 109 11.00 -39.78 22.55
N THR A 110 9.77 -39.33 22.74
CA THR A 110 9.07 -39.25 24.05
C THR A 110 7.57 -39.11 23.79
N GLN A 111 7.00 -40.04 23.04
CA GLN A 111 5.58 -40.36 23.16
C GLN A 111 5.50 -41.61 24.02
N GLU A 112 5.57 -41.46 25.34
CA GLU A 112 5.28 -42.51 26.33
C GLU A 112 5.36 -41.89 27.74
N VAL A 113 4.33 -41.12 28.12
CA VAL A 113 4.09 -40.86 29.54
C VAL A 113 3.19 -41.98 30.04
N ALA A 114 3.85 -43.03 30.50
CA ALA A 114 3.25 -44.09 31.29
C ALA A 114 3.06 -43.60 32.75
N THR A 115 1.88 -43.89 33.32
CA THR A 115 1.67 -44.35 34.73
C THR A 115 1.55 -43.26 35.81
N PRO A 116 0.80 -43.48 36.92
CA PRO A 116 0.01 -44.65 37.35
C PRO A 116 -1.52 -44.56 37.19
#